data_AF-A0A427ABK5-F1
#
_entry.id   AF-A0A427ABK5-F1
#
_cell.length_a   1.000
_cell.length_b   1.000
_cell.length_c   1.000
_cell.angle_alpha   90.00
_cell.angle_beta   90.00
_cell.angle_gamma   90.00
#
_symmetry.space_group_name_H-M   'P 1'
#
loop_
_entity.id
_entity.type
_entity.pdbx_description
1 polymer ?
#
loop_
_entity_poly.entity_id
_entity_poly.type
_entity_poly.pdbx_seq_one_letter_code
_entity_poly.pdbx_strand_id
1 'polypeptide(L)'
;MRYNLVVFSLVLMVATAFFATASSSHPELRSALSTKGHEEDGGGVGERSRQRRTWPCCDRCGGCTKSTPPQCQCQDMVRSCHPSCRHCVRSPLSVSPPLYQCMDRIPNHCRRRCSPEPLLAQ
;
A
#
# COMPACT_ATOMS: atom_id res chain seq x y z
N MET A 1 29.79 -10.22 -38.27
CA MET A 1 29.78 -11.41 -37.37
C MET A 1 30.68 -11.24 -36.15
N ARG A 2 31.90 -10.69 -36.26
CA ARG A 2 32.83 -10.54 -35.13
C ARG A 2 32.36 -9.52 -34.07
N TYR A 3 31.70 -8.44 -34.48
CA TYR A 3 31.15 -7.43 -33.58
C TYR A 3 30.02 -7.99 -32.69
N ASN A 4 29.07 -8.73 -33.28
CA ASN A 4 27.98 -9.36 -32.52
C ASN A 4 28.50 -10.39 -31.51
N LEU A 5 29.59 -11.09 -31.83
CA LEU A 5 30.23 -12.06 -30.93
C LEU A 5 30.94 -11.37 -29.75
N VAL A 6 31.57 -10.21 -29.98
CA VAL A 6 32.17 -9.39 -28.91
C VAL A 6 31.09 -8.78 -28.00
N VAL A 7 30.01 -8.28 -28.58
CA VAL A 7 28.87 -7.73 -27.82
C VAL A 7 28.21 -8.81 -26.96
N PHE A 8 28.02 -10.02 -27.50
CA PHE A 8 27.42 -11.13 -26.75
C PHE A 8 28.30 -11.56 -25.56
N SER A 9 29.61 -11.64 -25.76
CA SER A 9 30.57 -11.93 -24.68
C SER A 9 30.55 -10.85 -23.59
N LEU A 10 30.46 -9.57 -23.97
CA LEU A 10 30.44 -8.46 -23.01
C LEU A 10 29.14 -8.46 -22.19
N VAL A 11 27.99 -8.77 -22.82
CA VAL A 11 26.69 -8.91 -22.14
C VAL A 11 26.69 -10.09 -21.15
N LEU A 12 27.26 -11.24 -21.54
CA LEU A 12 27.35 -12.42 -20.65
C LEU A 12 28.20 -12.14 -19.40
N MET A 13 29.32 -11.42 -19.54
CA MET A 13 30.20 -11.09 -18.42
C MET A 13 29.55 -10.11 -17.43
N VAL A 14 28.69 -9.20 -17.91
CA VAL A 14 27.92 -8.31 -17.03
C VAL A 14 26.83 -9.10 -16.29
N ALA A 15 26.16 -10.05 -16.96
CA ALA A 15 25.13 -10.86 -16.33
C ALA A 15 25.67 -11.74 -15.18
N THR A 16 26.84 -12.36 -15.35
CA THR A 16 27.42 -13.23 -14.30
C THR A 16 27.94 -12.46 -13.09
N ALA A 17 28.34 -11.20 -13.24
CA ALA A 17 28.76 -10.35 -12.13
C ALA A 17 27.59 -9.97 -11.19
N PHE A 18 26.35 -9.94 -11.69
CA PHE A 18 25.17 -9.64 -10.87
C PHE A 18 24.67 -10.83 -10.03
N PHE A 19 24.94 -12.07 -10.43
CA PHE A 19 24.49 -13.26 -9.69
C PHE A 19 25.39 -13.65 -8.51
N ALA A 20 26.57 -13.03 -8.36
CA ALA A 20 27.55 -13.39 -7.33
C ALA A 20 27.30 -12.73 -5.95
N THR A 21 26.20 -12.00 -5.75
CA THR A 21 25.87 -11.37 -4.45
C THR A 21 24.48 -11.76 -3.93
N ALA A 22 24.21 -13.06 -3.84
CA ALA A 22 23.09 -13.54 -3.02
C ALA A 22 23.32 -14.99 -2.53
N SER A 23 24.25 -15.19 -1.59
CA SER A 23 24.23 -16.40 -0.75
C SER A 23 24.87 -16.18 0.61
N SER A 24 24.05 -16.05 1.65
CA SER A 24 24.27 -16.51 3.02
C SER A 24 22.91 -16.45 3.74
N SER A 25 22.20 -17.59 3.84
CA SER A 25 22.15 -18.51 5.00
C SER A 25 21.47 -17.91 6.26
N HIS A 26 20.36 -18.51 6.65
CA HIS A 26 19.59 -18.31 7.91
C HIS A 26 20.46 -18.22 9.18
N PRO A 27 19.96 -17.48 10.20
CA PRO A 27 19.82 -18.09 11.52
C PRO A 27 18.39 -17.98 12.08
N GLU A 28 17.87 -19.14 12.52
CA GLU A 28 16.79 -19.30 13.48
C GLU A 28 17.20 -18.69 14.83
N LEU A 29 16.35 -17.83 15.42
CA LEU A 29 16.20 -17.79 16.87
C LEU A 29 14.75 -17.51 17.25
N ARG A 30 14.12 -18.56 17.77
CA ARG A 30 12.78 -18.58 18.34
C ARG A 30 12.69 -17.81 19.66
N SER A 31 11.50 -17.25 19.86
CA SER A 31 10.79 -17.04 21.13
C SER A 31 11.11 -15.81 21.98
N ALA A 32 10.21 -14.83 21.92
CA ALA A 32 9.54 -14.33 23.13
C ALA A 32 8.07 -14.02 22.82
N LEU A 33 7.19 -14.75 23.50
CA LEU A 33 5.74 -14.67 23.49
C LEU A 33 5.30 -13.39 24.24
N SER A 34 4.39 -12.60 23.68
CA SER A 34 3.41 -11.88 24.50
C SER A 34 2.12 -11.68 23.74
N THR A 35 1.16 -12.54 24.08
CA THR A 35 -0.26 -12.43 23.80
C THR A 35 -0.79 -11.04 24.15
N LYS A 36 -1.38 -10.36 23.18
CA LYS A 36 -2.59 -9.58 23.42
C LYS A 36 -3.39 -9.49 22.11
N GLY A 37 -4.25 -10.49 21.90
CA GLY A 37 -5.42 -10.31 21.07
C GLY A 37 -6.29 -9.24 21.71
N HIS A 38 -6.76 -8.30 20.89
CA HIS A 38 -7.77 -7.34 21.28
C HIS A 38 -8.90 -7.47 20.27
N GLU A 39 -9.84 -8.35 20.58
CA GLU A 39 -11.22 -8.30 20.09
C GLU A 39 -12.02 -7.46 21.10
N GLU A 40 -12.57 -6.34 20.66
CA GLU A 40 -13.77 -5.65 21.17
C GLU A 40 -14.31 -4.87 19.95
N ASP A 41 -15.40 -5.25 19.28
CA ASP A 41 -16.85 -5.16 19.60
C ASP A 41 -17.38 -3.76 19.94
N GLY A 42 -18.56 -3.44 19.39
CA GLY A 42 -19.51 -2.53 20.04
C GLY A 42 -19.57 -1.05 19.62
N GLY A 43 -20.67 -0.67 18.97
CA GLY A 43 -21.60 0.35 19.49
C GLY A 43 -21.26 1.86 19.42
N GLY A 44 -21.98 2.57 18.53
CA GLY A 44 -22.91 3.63 18.95
C GLY A 44 -22.44 5.06 19.31
N VAL A 45 -23.02 6.01 18.55
CA VAL A 45 -23.45 7.38 18.92
C VAL A 45 -22.44 8.54 18.90
N GLY A 46 -22.62 9.41 17.90
CA GLY A 46 -22.79 10.87 17.98
C GLY A 46 -21.77 11.74 18.72
N GLU A 47 -21.17 12.70 18.01
CA GLU A 47 -21.38 14.15 18.25
C GLU A 47 -20.55 14.96 17.23
N ARG A 48 -21.14 16.05 16.72
CA ARG A 48 -20.57 16.97 15.73
C ARG A 48 -19.29 17.64 16.25
N SER A 49 -18.16 17.40 15.59
CA SER A 49 -16.94 18.22 15.73
C SER A 49 -16.12 18.08 14.45
N ARG A 50 -15.89 19.21 13.75
CA ARG A 50 -15.10 19.39 12.52
C ARG A 50 -14.47 18.08 12.03
N GLN A 51 -15.19 17.36 11.16
CA GLN A 51 -14.88 16.00 10.69
C GLN A 51 -13.40 15.88 10.31
N ARG A 52 -12.55 15.49 11.28
CA ARG A 52 -11.32 14.78 10.97
C ARG A 52 -11.81 13.55 10.23
N ARG A 53 -11.61 13.51 8.91
CA ARG A 53 -11.97 12.35 8.09
C ARG A 53 -11.31 11.15 8.78
N THR A 54 -12.11 10.32 9.43
CA THR A 54 -11.59 9.22 10.24
C THR A 54 -10.96 8.24 9.26
N TRP A 55 -9.64 8.27 9.17
CA TRP A 55 -8.89 7.27 8.45
C TRP A 55 -9.14 5.90 9.09
N PRO A 56 -9.37 4.83 8.31
CA PRO A 56 -9.32 4.77 6.85
C PRO A 56 -10.66 5.10 6.15
N CYS A 57 -10.59 5.83 5.04
CA CYS A 57 -11.70 6.05 4.08
C CYS A 57 -11.19 5.86 2.64
N CYS A 58 -12.06 5.53 1.68
CA CYS A 58 -11.70 5.34 0.28
C CYS A 58 -12.89 5.60 -0.67
N ASP A 59 -12.71 6.43 -1.69
CA ASP A 59 -13.69 6.71 -2.74
C ASP A 59 -13.58 5.72 -3.91
N ARG A 60 -12.35 5.37 -4.33
CA ARG A 60 -12.08 4.37 -5.38
C ARG A 60 -11.48 3.10 -4.80
N CYS A 61 -12.33 2.12 -4.58
CA CYS A 61 -11.92 0.81 -4.09
C CYS A 61 -11.24 -0.05 -5.15
N GLY A 62 -10.07 -0.59 -4.79
CA GLY A 62 -9.40 -1.63 -5.54
C GLY A 62 -9.81 -3.03 -5.09
N GLY A 63 -8.88 -3.97 -5.19
CA GLY A 63 -9.11 -5.36 -4.78
C GLY A 63 -9.04 -5.55 -3.26
N CYS A 64 -9.95 -6.39 -2.75
CA CYS A 64 -9.94 -6.88 -1.37
C CYS A 64 -9.66 -8.38 -1.31
N THR A 65 -9.02 -8.85 -0.25
CA THR A 65 -8.91 -10.28 0.05
C THR A 65 -10.26 -10.84 0.49
N LYS A 66 -10.45 -12.17 0.38
CA LYS A 66 -11.65 -12.89 0.86
C LYS A 66 -11.56 -13.28 2.35
N SER A 67 -10.65 -12.69 3.11
CA SER A 67 -10.49 -12.94 4.56
C SER A 67 -11.51 -12.18 5.39
N THR A 68 -11.64 -12.53 6.66
CA THR A 68 -12.44 -11.78 7.65
C THR A 68 -11.51 -11.30 8.77
N PRO A 69 -11.21 -9.99 8.90
CA PRO A 69 -11.67 -8.89 8.04
C PRO A 69 -11.00 -8.89 6.65
N PRO A 70 -11.65 -8.31 5.63
CA PRO A 70 -11.07 -8.17 4.31
C PRO A 70 -9.98 -7.09 4.32
N GLN A 71 -8.83 -7.42 3.72
CA GLN A 71 -7.71 -6.51 3.53
C GLN A 71 -7.87 -5.86 2.15
N CYS A 72 -8.14 -4.55 2.11
CA CYS A 72 -8.50 -3.83 0.90
C CYS A 72 -7.43 -2.81 0.50
N GLN A 73 -7.17 -2.68 -0.80
CA GLN A 73 -6.33 -1.61 -1.35
C GLN A 73 -7.19 -0.45 -1.85
N CYS A 74 -6.84 0.77 -1.49
CA CYS A 74 -7.50 1.97 -2.02
C CYS A 74 -6.76 2.49 -3.26
N GLN A 75 -7.52 2.95 -4.25
CA GLN A 75 -6.98 3.51 -5.51
C GLN A 75 -7.10 5.03 -5.59
N ASP A 76 -7.37 5.69 -4.48
CA ASP A 76 -7.43 7.14 -4.43
C ASP A 76 -6.05 7.76 -4.62
N MET A 77 -6.03 8.74 -5.52
CA MET A 77 -4.90 9.62 -5.75
C MET A 77 -5.09 10.88 -4.90
N VAL A 78 -4.17 11.11 -3.96
CA VAL A 78 -4.21 12.21 -2.98
C VAL A 78 -2.97 13.11 -3.12
N ARG A 79 -3.03 14.33 -2.58
CA ARG A 79 -1.87 15.24 -2.55
C ARG A 79 -0.78 14.80 -1.57
N SER A 80 -1.17 14.07 -0.54
CA SER A 80 -0.29 13.52 0.48
C SER A 80 -0.95 12.30 1.10
N CYS A 81 -0.21 11.21 1.31
CA CYS A 81 -0.74 10.04 2.00
C CYS A 81 -0.96 10.31 3.50
N HIS A 82 -1.85 9.53 4.12
CA HIS A 82 -2.01 9.52 5.56
C HIS A 82 -0.73 8.97 6.23
N PRO A 83 -0.30 9.48 7.41
CA PRO A 83 0.91 9.01 8.10
C PRO A 83 0.90 7.52 8.47
N SER A 84 -0.29 6.90 8.54
CA SER A 84 -0.41 5.45 8.76
C SER A 84 -0.20 4.61 7.49
N CYS A 85 -0.11 5.22 6.31
CA CYS A 85 0.22 4.52 5.07
C CYS A 85 1.75 4.35 4.97
N ARG A 86 2.22 3.11 4.98
CA ARG A 86 3.64 2.76 4.91
C ARG A 86 4.18 2.84 3.48
N HIS A 87 3.39 2.43 2.48
CA HIS A 87 3.78 2.44 1.07
C HIS A 87 3.05 3.54 0.30
N CYS A 88 3.50 4.79 0.46
CA CYS A 88 3.01 5.92 -0.30
C CYS A 88 3.81 6.10 -1.61
N VAL A 89 3.18 5.85 -2.75
CA VAL A 89 3.84 5.89 -4.07
C VAL A 89 3.38 7.10 -4.87
N ARG A 90 4.33 7.84 -5.45
CA ARG A 90 4.03 8.96 -6.35
C ARG A 90 3.56 8.43 -7.71
N SER A 91 2.47 8.99 -8.24
CA SER A 91 2.02 8.73 -9.60
C SER A 91 3.01 9.33 -10.61
N PRO A 92 3.55 8.53 -11.55
CA PRO A 92 4.46 9.03 -12.59
C PRO A 92 3.74 9.92 -13.60
N LEU A 93 2.41 9.76 -13.76
CA LEU A 93 1.59 10.55 -14.68
C LEU A 93 1.28 11.95 -14.15
N SER A 94 1.50 12.21 -12.85
CA SER A 94 1.18 13.48 -12.20
C SER A 94 2.45 14.27 -11.92
N VAL A 95 2.88 15.04 -12.92
CA VAL A 95 4.11 15.86 -12.85
C VAL A 95 3.90 17.07 -11.94
N SER A 96 2.89 17.89 -12.21
CA SER A 96 2.50 19.03 -11.38
C SER A 96 0.99 19.28 -11.48
N PRO A 97 0.24 19.22 -10.36
CA PRO A 97 0.69 18.88 -9.02
C PRO A 97 0.99 17.37 -8.85
N PRO A 98 1.93 16.99 -7.98
CA PRO A 98 2.20 15.59 -7.69
C PRO A 98 1.00 14.95 -6.98
N LEU A 99 0.66 13.74 -7.42
CA LEU A 99 -0.34 12.89 -6.77
C LEU A 99 0.34 11.63 -6.24
N TYR A 100 -0.19 11.12 -5.15
CA TYR A 100 0.30 9.94 -4.45
C TYR A 100 -0.83 8.95 -4.22
N GLN A 101 -0.48 7.68 -4.17
CA GLN A 101 -1.38 6.58 -3.94
C GLN A 101 -0.85 5.72 -2.80
N CYS A 102 -1.73 5.36 -1.87
CA CYS A 102 -1.38 4.41 -0.81
C CYS A 102 -1.48 2.97 -1.35
N MET A 103 -0.37 2.24 -1.31
CA MET A 103 -0.29 0.85 -1.77
C MET A 103 -0.59 -0.19 -0.69
N ASP A 104 -0.74 0.24 0.56
CA ASP A 104 -1.04 -0.65 1.67
C ASP A 104 -2.40 -1.34 1.49
N ARG A 105 -2.48 -2.59 1.93
CA ARG A 105 -3.76 -3.25 2.19
C ARG A 105 -4.16 -2.98 3.63
N ILE A 106 -5.27 -2.27 3.80
CA ILE A 106 -5.78 -1.85 5.09
C ILE A 106 -7.11 -2.56 5.36
N PRO A 107 -7.33 -3.08 6.58
CA PRO A 107 -8.57 -3.79 6.89
C PRO A 107 -9.74 -2.83 6.76
N ASN A 108 -10.78 -3.25 6.06
CA ASN A 108 -12.02 -2.48 5.91
C ASN A 108 -11.86 -1.08 5.30
N HIS A 109 -10.77 -0.80 4.57
CA HIS A 109 -10.47 0.52 3.99
C HIS A 109 -11.59 1.05 3.07
N CYS A 110 -12.32 0.12 2.47
CA CYS A 110 -13.40 0.35 1.51
C CYS A 110 -14.80 0.44 2.12
N ARG A 111 -14.94 0.36 3.45
CA ARG A 111 -16.27 0.43 4.08
C ARG A 111 -16.84 1.84 4.14
N ARG A 112 -16.01 2.89 4.05
CA ARG A 112 -16.44 4.29 4.14
C ARG A 112 -15.82 5.10 3.00
N ARG A 113 -16.61 5.99 2.41
CA ARG A 113 -16.15 6.98 1.43
C ARG A 113 -15.50 8.18 2.13
N CYS A 114 -14.51 8.79 1.49
CA CYS A 114 -13.87 10.01 1.95
C CYS A 114 -14.70 11.24 1.61
N SER A 115 -15.26 11.28 0.41
CA SER A 115 -16.13 12.36 -0.04
C SER A 115 -17.54 12.19 0.54
N PRO A 116 -18.12 13.24 1.15
CA PRO A 116 -19.55 13.21 1.45
C PRO A 116 -20.31 13.16 0.12
N GLU A 117 -21.43 12.45 0.09
CA GLU A 117 -22.36 12.51 -1.06
C GLU A 117 -22.64 14.00 -1.35
N PRO A 118 -22.44 14.49 -2.59
CA PRO A 118 -22.81 15.85 -2.92
C PRO A 118 -24.30 16.00 -2.64
N LEU A 119 -24.67 17.02 -1.86
CA LEU A 119 -26.06 17.39 -1.55
C LEU A 119 -26.76 17.92 -2.81
N LEU A 120 -26.88 17.10 -3.86
CA LEU A 120 -27.75 17.37 -5.00
C LEU A 120 -29.12 16.75 -4.72
N ALA A 121 -29.83 17.38 -3.79
CA ALA A 121 -31.29 17.27 -3.65
C ALA A 121 -31.77 18.44 -2.77
N GLN A 122 -31.94 19.61 -3.40
CA GLN A 122 -33.03 20.57 -3.19
C GLN A 122 -32.92 21.68 -4.23
#